data_AF-A0A9D9SM82-F1
#
_entry.id   AF-A0A9D9SM82-F1
#
_cell.length_a   1.000
_cell.length_b   1.000
_cell.length_c   1.000
_cell.angle_alpha   90.00
_cell.angle_beta   90.00
_cell.angle_gamma   90.00
#
_symmetry.space_group_name_H-M   'P 1'
#
loop_
_entity.id
_entity.type
_entity.pdbx_description
1 polymer ?
#
loop_
_entity_poly.entity_id
_entity_poly.type
_entity_poly.pdbx_seq_one_letter_code
_entity_poly.pdbx_strand_id
1 'polypeptide(L)'
;MLKSLLLGSVNRAVKPFPSVQQTLAGWKTNVKRWAKLRYFASDVIRAKRFMFWSERDPSYAKLSSELLFQFHKLEKGLCIPGTKRYFGRDPLVATCQLVERWQAHGFSMQDPVFIGAIEALRAYRTRLEATPANAEDAPMIQRLLNSCLSHTTEAPQFSTPHAYRRTEDAADVFDRLCRDRRSVRSYSSTAVPLPLLQEAIATAQLSPSACNRQPCRVHVYRDAAQIKQMLSLQNGNSGFGHLLSTLLVICADSRSFFDASERHEPHVDGGLFAMSLILALQARGLASCCLNWCVAPEVDAEAHVRGELPEHDQVIMYLAVGYASPDALVPRSARRDVGSIMTIHGA
;
A
#
# COMPACT_ATOMS: atom_id res chain seq x y z
N MET A 1 -2.80 39.87 -8.01
CA MET A 1 -2.11 41.18 -8.15
C MET A 1 -1.93 41.93 -6.83
N LEU A 2 -2.98 42.30 -6.07
CA LEU A 2 -2.82 43.09 -4.84
C LEU A 2 -1.83 42.52 -3.80
N LYS A 3 -1.92 41.21 -3.46
CA LYS A 3 -1.03 40.58 -2.47
C LYS A 3 0.46 40.69 -2.83
N SER A 4 0.84 40.56 -4.11
CA SER A 4 2.25 40.65 -4.53
C SER A 4 2.75 42.09 -4.53
N LEU A 5 1.91 43.06 -4.90
CA LEU A 5 2.24 44.50 -4.83
C LEU A 5 2.47 44.96 -3.37
N LEU A 6 1.58 44.58 -2.45
CA LEU A 6 1.71 44.89 -1.02
C LEU A 6 2.96 44.24 -0.40
N LEU A 7 3.18 42.94 -0.63
CA LEU A 7 4.37 42.24 -0.12
C LEU A 7 5.68 42.79 -0.70
N GLY A 8 5.70 43.20 -1.98
CA GLY A 8 6.85 43.82 -2.63
C GLY A 8 7.14 45.25 -2.15
N SER A 9 6.11 45.98 -1.68
CA SER A 9 6.26 47.31 -1.09
C SER A 9 6.78 47.22 0.34
N VAL A 10 6.21 46.34 1.17
CA VAL A 10 6.69 46.08 2.54
C VAL A 10 8.14 45.58 2.53
N ASN A 11 8.50 44.63 1.66
CA ASN A 11 9.88 44.14 1.53
C ASN A 11 10.89 45.25 1.16
N ARG A 12 10.49 46.24 0.35
CA ARG A 12 11.34 47.39 0.01
C ARG A 12 11.45 48.36 1.18
N ALA A 13 10.36 48.65 1.88
CA ALA A 13 10.34 49.55 3.03
C ALA A 13 11.21 49.04 4.20
N VAL A 14 11.23 47.73 4.48
CA VAL A 14 12.07 47.17 5.54
C VAL A 14 13.52 46.90 5.13
N LYS A 15 13.89 47.13 3.86
CA LYS A 15 15.25 46.85 3.34
C LYS A 15 16.39 47.52 4.13
N PRO A 16 16.24 48.76 4.66
CA PRO A 16 17.29 49.39 5.47
C PRO A 16 17.43 48.84 6.90
N PHE A 17 16.55 47.94 7.35
CA PHE A 17 16.42 47.55 8.76
C PHE A 17 16.59 46.03 8.95
N PRO A 18 17.82 45.50 9.09
CA PRO A 18 18.09 44.06 9.13
C PRO A 18 17.33 43.30 10.23
N SER A 19 17.17 43.88 11.42
CA SER A 19 16.38 43.31 12.52
C SER A 19 14.89 43.16 12.16
N VAL A 20 14.32 44.16 11.50
CA VAL A 20 12.93 44.14 11.02
C VAL A 20 12.77 43.14 9.87
N GLN A 21 13.76 43.02 8.97
CA GLN A 21 13.78 41.97 7.95
C GLN A 21 13.79 40.57 8.57
N GLN A 22 14.65 40.31 9.56
CA GLN A 22 14.74 39.03 10.26
C GLN A 22 13.42 38.70 10.97
N THR A 23 12.83 39.67 11.68
CA THR A 23 11.53 39.52 12.34
C THR A 23 10.42 39.21 11.33
N LEU A 24 10.37 39.94 10.21
CA LEU A 24 9.40 39.72 9.13
C LEU A 24 9.59 38.35 8.44
N ALA A 25 10.84 37.89 8.28
CA ALA A 25 11.16 36.58 7.73
C ALA A 25 10.74 35.45 8.68
N GLY A 26 10.98 35.61 9.99
CA GLY A 26 10.49 34.72 11.04
C GLY A 26 8.97 34.64 11.07
N TRP A 27 8.29 35.78 11.04
CA TRP A 27 6.83 35.86 10.98
C TRP A 27 6.26 35.17 9.73
N LYS A 28 6.80 35.46 8.53
CA LYS A 28 6.40 34.77 7.29
C LYS A 28 6.64 33.25 7.34
N THR A 29 7.72 32.82 8.01
CA THR A 29 8.00 31.39 8.20
C THR A 29 6.98 30.75 9.14
N ASN A 30 6.61 31.41 10.23
CA ASN A 30 5.56 30.93 11.14
C ASN A 30 4.18 30.91 10.45
N VAL A 31 3.80 31.93 9.69
CA VAL A 31 2.55 31.90 8.88
C VAL A 31 2.55 30.72 7.90
N LYS A 32 3.68 30.44 7.23
CA LYS A 32 3.82 29.25 6.38
C LYS A 32 3.69 27.94 7.16
N ARG A 33 4.24 27.84 8.38
CA ARG A 33 4.09 26.67 9.27
C ARG A 33 2.64 26.44 9.67
N TRP A 34 1.93 27.47 10.12
CA TRP A 34 0.49 27.40 10.40
C TRP A 34 -0.32 26.97 9.18
N ALA A 35 0.00 27.52 8.00
CA ALA A 35 -0.62 27.11 6.74
C ALA A 35 -0.29 25.66 6.30
N LYS A 36 0.65 24.95 6.96
CA LYS A 36 0.87 23.51 6.76
C LYS A 36 -0.04 22.63 7.63
N LEU A 37 -0.72 23.16 8.65
CA LEU A 37 -1.66 22.35 9.44
C LEU A 37 -2.83 21.79 8.62
N ARG A 38 -3.16 22.42 7.49
CA ARG A 38 -4.16 21.91 6.53
C ARG A 38 -3.86 20.53 5.95
N TYR A 39 -2.59 20.09 5.99
CA TYR A 39 -2.22 18.73 5.60
C TYR A 39 -2.82 17.72 6.60
N PHE A 40 -2.55 17.90 7.89
CA PHE A 40 -3.14 17.09 8.95
C PHE A 40 -4.68 17.18 8.99
N ALA A 41 -5.25 18.34 8.65
CA ALA A 41 -6.72 18.46 8.50
C ALA A 41 -7.25 17.58 7.36
N SER A 42 -6.53 17.49 6.24
CA SER A 42 -6.85 16.58 5.13
C SER A 42 -6.76 15.11 5.57
N ASP A 43 -5.74 14.75 6.35
CA ASP A 43 -5.57 13.38 6.89
C ASP A 43 -6.74 13.01 7.82
N VAL A 44 -7.16 13.92 8.71
CA VAL A 44 -8.32 13.75 9.59
C VAL A 44 -9.62 13.57 8.79
N ILE A 45 -9.81 14.34 7.72
CA ILE A 45 -10.98 14.21 6.83
C ILE A 45 -10.96 12.86 6.12
N ARG A 46 -9.82 12.44 5.55
CA ARG A 46 -9.65 11.18 4.83
C ARG A 46 -9.89 9.98 5.76
N ALA A 47 -9.28 9.99 6.95
CA ALA A 47 -9.47 8.96 7.97
C ALA A 47 -10.94 8.85 8.40
N LYS A 48 -11.59 9.98 8.75
CA LYS A 48 -13.00 10.00 9.16
C LYS A 48 -13.96 9.50 8.06
N ARG A 49 -13.66 9.74 6.78
CA ARG A 49 -14.52 9.36 5.65
C ARG A 49 -14.36 7.91 5.22
N PHE A 50 -13.15 7.36 5.27
CA PHE A 50 -12.84 6.08 4.62
C PHE A 50 -12.27 5.02 5.55
N MET A 51 -11.44 5.41 6.53
CA MET A 51 -10.79 4.50 7.48
C MET A 51 -11.72 4.21 8.67
N PHE A 52 -12.84 3.54 8.40
CA PHE A 52 -13.75 3.07 9.43
C PHE A 52 -14.56 1.85 8.95
N TRP A 53 -14.43 0.73 9.65
CA TRP A 53 -15.28 -0.45 9.44
C TRP A 53 -16.55 -0.35 10.29
N SER A 54 -17.70 -0.60 9.66
CA SER A 54 -18.98 -0.65 10.34
C SER A 54 -19.69 -1.92 9.92
N GLU A 55 -20.30 -2.63 10.87
CA GLU A 55 -21.11 -3.82 10.60
C GLU A 55 -22.24 -3.56 9.59
N ARG A 56 -22.73 -2.31 9.53
CA ARG A 56 -23.79 -1.85 8.63
C ARG A 56 -23.32 -1.46 7.23
N ASP A 57 -22.02 -1.44 6.97
CA ASP A 57 -21.45 -1.09 5.67
C ASP A 57 -21.40 -2.34 4.78
N PRO A 58 -22.19 -2.41 3.69
CA PRO A 58 -22.25 -3.59 2.83
C PRO A 58 -21.14 -3.58 1.77
N SER A 59 -20.14 -2.70 1.85
CA SER A 59 -19.12 -2.60 0.78
C SER A 59 -18.13 -3.76 0.82
N TYR A 60 -17.95 -4.39 -0.35
CA TYR A 60 -16.95 -5.45 -0.58
C TYR A 60 -15.59 -5.11 0.02
N ALA A 61 -15.08 -3.90 -0.25
CA ALA A 61 -13.73 -3.48 0.15
C ALA A 61 -13.50 -3.49 1.67
N LYS A 62 -14.52 -3.15 2.46
CA LYS A 62 -14.42 -3.20 3.92
C LYS A 62 -14.61 -4.61 4.43
N LEU A 63 -15.62 -5.33 3.93
CA LEU A 63 -15.90 -6.69 4.36
C LEU A 63 -14.76 -7.66 4.03
N SER A 64 -14.12 -7.52 2.87
CA SER A 64 -12.93 -8.30 2.50
C SER A 64 -11.72 -7.97 3.36
N SER A 65 -11.50 -6.69 3.68
CA SER A 65 -10.41 -6.25 4.56
C SER A 65 -10.62 -6.69 6.01
N GLU A 66 -11.87 -6.69 6.50
CA GLU A 66 -12.25 -7.19 7.82
C GLU A 66 -12.12 -8.73 7.88
N LEU A 67 -12.55 -9.44 6.83
CA LEU A 67 -12.41 -10.90 6.71
C LEU A 67 -10.94 -11.32 6.68
N LEU A 68 -10.11 -10.69 5.84
CA LEU A 68 -8.64 -10.87 5.82
C LEU A 68 -8.04 -10.64 7.22
N PHE A 69 -8.41 -9.54 7.87
CA PHE A 69 -7.91 -9.19 9.20
C PHE A 69 -8.23 -10.25 10.27
N GLN A 70 -9.40 -10.89 10.23
CA GLN A 70 -9.75 -11.93 11.21
C GLN A 70 -9.17 -13.30 10.85
N PHE A 71 -9.35 -13.80 9.61
CA PHE A 71 -8.86 -15.14 9.28
C PHE A 71 -7.32 -15.17 9.28
N HIS A 72 -6.64 -14.09 8.91
CA HIS A 72 -5.17 -14.08 8.97
C HIS A 72 -4.62 -14.10 10.42
N LYS A 73 -5.39 -13.68 11.43
CA LYS A 73 -5.04 -13.97 12.84
C LYS A 73 -5.18 -15.46 13.16
N LEU A 74 -6.19 -16.12 12.59
CA LEU A 74 -6.40 -17.56 12.71
C LEU A 74 -5.22 -18.34 12.09
N GLU A 75 -4.80 -17.98 10.87
CA GLU A 75 -3.62 -18.55 10.19
C GLU A 75 -2.35 -18.42 11.04
N LYS A 76 -2.03 -17.20 11.51
CA LYS A 76 -0.89 -16.98 12.41
C LYS A 76 -1.01 -17.82 13.67
N GLY A 77 -2.23 -18.00 14.20
CA GLY A 77 -2.52 -18.87 15.33
C GLY A 77 -2.23 -20.35 15.07
N LEU A 78 -2.47 -20.84 13.85
CA LEU A 78 -2.18 -22.21 13.44
C LEU A 78 -0.66 -22.47 13.29
N CYS A 79 0.10 -21.44 12.87
CA CYS A 79 1.56 -21.51 12.72
C CYS A 79 2.33 -21.42 14.05
N ILE A 80 1.73 -20.98 15.16
CA ILE A 80 2.42 -20.82 16.44
C ILE A 80 2.56 -22.17 17.17
N PRO A 81 3.77 -22.58 17.60
CA PRO A 81 3.97 -23.78 18.39
C PRO A 81 3.19 -23.72 19.71
N GLY A 82 2.42 -24.76 20.03
CA GLY A 82 1.67 -24.84 21.28
C GLY A 82 0.53 -25.85 21.30
N THR A 83 0.08 -26.18 22.51
CA THR A 83 -0.93 -27.21 22.81
C THR A 83 -2.30 -26.66 23.22
N LYS A 84 -2.47 -25.33 23.34
CA LYS A 84 -3.74 -24.70 23.73
C LYS A 84 -4.81 -24.90 22.64
N ARG A 85 -5.70 -25.87 22.85
CA ARG A 85 -6.79 -26.27 21.93
C ARG A 85 -7.51 -25.10 21.26
N TYR A 86 -8.05 -24.17 22.06
CA TYR A 86 -8.85 -23.03 21.58
C TYR A 86 -8.03 -21.74 21.43
N PHE A 87 -6.73 -21.84 21.14
CA PHE A 87 -5.97 -20.66 20.68
C PHE A 87 -6.56 -20.17 19.35
N GLY A 88 -6.82 -18.87 19.20
CA GLY A 88 -7.51 -18.34 18.01
C GLY A 88 -9.06 -18.43 18.01
N ARG A 89 -9.70 -18.75 19.14
CA ARG A 89 -11.18 -18.78 19.26
C ARG A 89 -11.86 -17.51 18.76
N ASP A 90 -11.44 -16.34 19.23
CA ASP A 90 -12.17 -15.10 18.92
C ASP A 90 -12.03 -14.71 17.43
N PRO A 91 -10.83 -14.79 16.81
CA PRO A 91 -10.70 -14.74 15.35
C PRO A 91 -11.56 -15.75 14.59
N LEU A 92 -11.72 -16.99 15.10
CA LEU A 92 -12.58 -18.01 14.47
C LEU A 92 -14.03 -17.55 14.43
N VAL A 93 -14.59 -17.15 15.58
CA VAL A 93 -15.98 -16.70 15.69
C VAL A 93 -16.23 -15.49 14.79
N ALA A 94 -15.32 -14.50 14.80
CA ALA A 94 -15.41 -13.34 13.94
C ALA A 94 -15.33 -13.72 12.43
N THR A 95 -14.45 -14.65 12.06
CA THR A 95 -14.34 -15.15 10.68
C THR A 95 -15.65 -15.82 10.23
N CYS A 96 -16.27 -16.66 11.07
CA CYS A 96 -17.56 -17.28 10.76
C CYS A 96 -18.67 -16.24 10.54
N GLN A 97 -18.78 -15.25 11.42
CA GLN A 97 -19.74 -14.15 11.29
C GLN A 97 -19.54 -13.33 10.00
N LEU A 98 -18.28 -13.14 9.58
CA LEU A 98 -17.95 -12.42 8.35
C LEU A 98 -18.22 -13.24 7.09
N VAL A 99 -18.03 -14.57 7.14
CA VAL A 99 -18.46 -15.51 6.09
C VAL A 99 -19.99 -15.49 5.92
N GLU A 100 -20.75 -15.52 7.00
CA GLU A 100 -22.21 -15.40 6.98
C GLU A 100 -22.66 -14.04 6.40
N ARG A 101 -22.04 -12.93 6.82
CA ARG A 101 -22.27 -11.58 6.23
C ARG A 101 -21.94 -11.54 4.74
N TRP A 102 -20.85 -12.19 4.30
CA TRP A 102 -20.42 -12.24 2.90
C TRP A 102 -21.47 -12.91 2.00
N GLN A 103 -21.97 -14.06 2.46
CA GLN A 103 -23.02 -14.82 1.78
C GLN A 103 -24.35 -14.04 1.78
N ALA A 104 -24.72 -13.41 2.90
CA ALA A 104 -25.94 -12.60 3.01
C ALA A 104 -25.95 -11.37 2.08
N HIS A 105 -24.78 -10.80 1.77
CA HIS A 105 -24.64 -9.72 0.79
C HIS A 105 -24.47 -10.21 -0.66
N GLY A 106 -24.50 -11.52 -0.91
CA GLY A 106 -24.44 -12.09 -2.26
C GLY A 106 -23.07 -11.95 -2.95
N PHE A 107 -21.99 -11.76 -2.19
CA PHE A 107 -20.64 -11.72 -2.76
C PHE A 107 -20.19 -13.11 -3.23
N SER A 108 -19.32 -13.13 -4.24
CA SER A 108 -18.86 -14.37 -4.86
C SER A 108 -18.17 -15.28 -3.85
N MET A 109 -18.61 -16.55 -3.78
CA MET A 109 -17.90 -17.59 -3.03
C MET A 109 -16.63 -18.09 -3.75
N GLN A 110 -16.43 -17.68 -5.01
CA GLN A 110 -15.22 -17.97 -5.79
C GLN A 110 -14.14 -16.88 -5.63
N ASP A 111 -14.37 -15.91 -4.75
CA ASP A 111 -13.39 -14.88 -4.42
C ASP A 111 -12.22 -15.47 -3.61
N PRO A 112 -10.95 -15.19 -3.97
CA PRO A 112 -9.78 -15.68 -3.24
C PRO A 112 -9.80 -15.37 -1.73
N VAL A 113 -10.37 -14.23 -1.32
CA VAL A 113 -10.49 -13.84 0.10
C VAL A 113 -11.49 -14.73 0.83
N PHE A 114 -12.63 -15.04 0.20
CA PHE A 114 -13.62 -15.95 0.76
C PHE A 114 -13.07 -17.37 0.85
N ILE A 115 -12.45 -17.86 -0.23
CA ILE A 115 -11.85 -19.20 -0.25
C ILE A 115 -10.76 -19.33 0.82
N GLY A 116 -9.86 -18.35 0.95
CA GLY A 116 -8.83 -18.33 1.98
C GLY A 116 -9.40 -18.37 3.42
N ALA A 117 -10.50 -17.66 3.67
CA ALA A 117 -11.20 -17.75 4.95
C ALA A 117 -11.74 -19.17 5.20
N ILE A 118 -12.39 -19.78 4.21
CA ILE A 118 -12.91 -21.16 4.30
C ILE A 118 -11.78 -22.18 4.55
N GLU A 119 -10.65 -22.08 3.85
CA GLU A 119 -9.50 -22.96 4.10
C GLU A 119 -8.91 -22.77 5.51
N ALA A 120 -8.82 -21.52 6.00
CA ALA A 120 -8.39 -21.25 7.37
C ALA A 120 -9.35 -21.86 8.42
N LEU A 121 -10.66 -21.85 8.17
CA LEU A 121 -11.65 -22.53 9.01
C LEU A 121 -11.49 -24.07 8.95
N ARG A 122 -11.23 -24.67 7.77
CA ARG A 122 -10.95 -26.11 7.67
C ARG A 122 -9.69 -26.51 8.42
N ALA A 123 -8.60 -25.75 8.24
CA ALA A 123 -7.34 -25.96 8.95
C ALA A 123 -7.51 -25.89 10.47
N TYR A 124 -8.37 -24.98 10.96
CA TYR A 124 -8.72 -24.90 12.36
C TYR A 124 -9.48 -26.13 12.87
N ARG A 125 -10.45 -26.64 12.08
CA ARG A 125 -11.15 -27.89 12.39
C ARG A 125 -10.16 -29.05 12.55
N THR A 126 -9.24 -29.22 11.61
CA THR A 126 -8.16 -30.25 11.68
C THR A 126 -7.30 -30.09 12.95
N ARG A 127 -6.97 -28.86 13.35
CA ARG A 127 -6.21 -28.59 14.59
C ARG A 127 -6.99 -28.95 15.86
N LEU A 128 -8.31 -28.77 15.87
CA LEU A 128 -9.20 -29.19 16.96
C LEU A 128 -9.33 -30.72 17.04
N GLU A 129 -9.36 -31.41 15.90
CA GLU A 129 -9.40 -32.88 15.84
C GLU A 129 -8.08 -33.49 16.33
N ALA A 130 -6.94 -32.89 16.00
CA ALA A 130 -5.61 -33.32 16.41
C ALA A 130 -5.21 -32.96 17.86
N THR A 131 -6.11 -32.37 18.66
CA THR A 131 -5.84 -32.00 20.06
C THR A 131 -6.80 -32.71 21.04
N PRO A 132 -6.42 -32.95 22.32
CA PRO A 132 -7.29 -33.58 23.29
C PRO A 132 -8.58 -32.78 23.51
N ALA A 133 -9.72 -33.47 23.64
CA ALA A 133 -11.01 -32.84 23.85
C ALA A 133 -11.20 -32.40 25.31
N ASN A 134 -11.74 -31.20 25.51
CA ASN A 134 -12.24 -30.71 26.79
C ASN A 134 -13.63 -30.06 26.60
N ALA A 135 -14.50 -30.25 27.59
CA ALA A 135 -15.94 -30.33 27.37
C ALA A 135 -16.67 -29.00 27.13
N GLU A 136 -16.13 -27.87 27.60
CA GLU A 136 -16.93 -26.66 27.84
C GLU A 136 -17.32 -25.87 26.58
N ASP A 137 -16.49 -25.86 25.53
CA ASP A 137 -16.71 -25.02 24.33
C ASP A 137 -16.99 -25.78 23.03
N ALA A 138 -16.83 -27.11 23.01
CA ALA A 138 -16.86 -27.91 21.78
C ALA A 138 -18.16 -27.77 20.94
N PRO A 139 -19.38 -27.80 21.53
CA PRO A 139 -20.62 -27.82 20.74
C PRO A 139 -20.96 -26.50 20.03
N MET A 140 -20.46 -25.36 20.49
CA MET A 140 -20.69 -24.07 19.81
C MET A 140 -19.76 -23.93 18.61
N ILE A 141 -18.46 -24.19 18.83
CA ILE A 141 -17.42 -24.06 17.81
C ILE A 141 -17.66 -25.03 16.65
N GLN A 142 -18.04 -26.29 16.94
CA GLN A 142 -18.37 -27.26 15.89
C GLN A 142 -19.60 -26.86 15.07
N ARG A 143 -20.62 -26.24 15.68
CA ARG A 143 -21.80 -25.73 14.92
C ARG A 143 -21.42 -24.60 13.97
N LEU A 144 -20.59 -23.65 14.42
CA LEU A 144 -20.11 -22.54 13.56
C LEU A 144 -19.27 -23.08 12.40
N LEU A 145 -18.33 -23.98 12.66
CA LEU A 145 -17.52 -24.64 11.62
C LEU A 145 -18.40 -25.40 10.61
N ASN A 146 -19.35 -26.20 11.09
CA ASN A 146 -20.24 -26.95 10.21
C ASN A 146 -21.15 -26.05 9.36
N SER A 147 -21.62 -24.92 9.91
CA SER A 147 -22.37 -23.89 9.17
C SER A 147 -21.54 -23.36 7.99
N CYS A 148 -20.39 -22.75 8.28
CA CYS A 148 -19.56 -22.08 7.27
C CYS A 148 -18.93 -23.05 6.25
N LEU A 149 -18.64 -24.28 6.64
CA LEU A 149 -18.02 -25.28 5.77
C LEU A 149 -19.05 -26.08 4.96
N SER A 150 -20.34 -26.04 5.32
CA SER A 150 -21.40 -26.67 4.52
C SER A 150 -21.45 -26.07 3.10
N HIS A 151 -21.67 -26.94 2.11
CA HIS A 151 -21.74 -26.55 0.69
C HIS A 151 -20.50 -25.82 0.12
N THR A 152 -19.33 -25.95 0.77
CA THR A 152 -18.05 -25.45 0.25
C THR A 152 -17.21 -26.56 -0.38
N THR A 153 -16.52 -26.27 -1.48
CA THR A 153 -15.56 -27.19 -2.12
C THR A 153 -14.15 -26.93 -1.62
N GLU A 154 -13.32 -27.97 -1.52
CA GLU A 154 -11.89 -27.82 -1.19
C GLU A 154 -11.10 -27.15 -2.32
N ALA A 155 -10.23 -26.22 -1.95
CA ALA A 155 -9.34 -25.49 -2.84
C ALA A 155 -7.89 -25.55 -2.30
N PRO A 156 -7.18 -26.68 -2.48
CA PRO A 156 -5.87 -26.93 -1.86
C PRO A 156 -4.81 -25.86 -2.14
N GLN A 157 -4.93 -25.10 -3.23
CA GLN A 157 -4.07 -23.97 -3.56
C GLN A 157 -4.17 -22.77 -2.59
N PHE A 158 -5.22 -22.70 -1.77
CA PHE A 158 -5.40 -21.72 -0.69
C PHE A 158 -5.23 -22.35 0.71
N SER A 159 -4.81 -23.62 0.79
CA SER A 159 -4.65 -24.33 2.06
C SER A 159 -3.57 -23.70 2.95
N THR A 160 -3.83 -23.72 4.25
CA THR A 160 -3.01 -23.08 5.28
C THR A 160 -3.00 -23.98 6.53
N PRO A 161 -1.94 -24.02 7.36
CA PRO A 161 -0.62 -23.48 7.09
C PRO A 161 0.11 -24.29 6.01
N HIS A 162 0.89 -23.63 5.16
CA HIS A 162 1.82 -24.30 4.26
C HIS A 162 3.21 -24.43 4.91
N ALA A 163 4.00 -25.42 4.48
CA ALA A 163 5.38 -25.55 4.93
C ALA A 163 6.21 -24.31 4.53
N TYR A 164 7.01 -23.79 5.46
CA TYR A 164 8.02 -22.77 5.15
C TYR A 164 9.04 -23.33 4.16
N ARG A 165 9.35 -22.57 3.11
CA ARG A 165 10.35 -22.92 2.10
C ARG A 165 11.39 -21.83 2.05
N ARG A 166 12.66 -22.21 2.19
CA ARG A 166 13.80 -21.32 1.95
C ARG A 166 14.05 -21.26 0.44
N THR A 167 14.28 -20.07 -0.10
CA THR A 167 14.80 -19.91 -1.46
C THR A 167 16.30 -20.16 -1.46
N GLU A 168 16.77 -21.06 -2.31
CA GLU A 168 18.18 -21.39 -2.49
C GLU A 168 18.82 -20.45 -3.53
N ASP A 169 20.12 -20.19 -3.39
CA ASP A 169 20.99 -19.40 -4.31
C ASP A 169 20.51 -18.00 -4.76
N ALA A 170 19.49 -17.44 -4.10
CA ALA A 170 18.87 -16.17 -4.49
C ALA A 170 19.68 -14.90 -4.13
N ALA A 171 20.64 -14.99 -3.20
CA ALA A 171 21.31 -13.82 -2.62
C ALA A 171 22.06 -12.98 -3.67
N ASP A 172 22.95 -13.57 -4.44
CA ASP A 172 23.76 -12.87 -5.46
C ASP A 172 22.92 -12.28 -6.59
N VAL A 173 21.79 -12.92 -6.91
CA VAL A 173 20.84 -12.43 -7.91
C VAL A 173 20.09 -11.21 -7.38
N PHE A 174 19.59 -11.30 -6.14
CA PHE A 174 18.86 -10.21 -5.48
C PHE A 174 19.74 -8.98 -5.20
N ASP A 175 20.97 -9.20 -4.74
CA ASP A 175 21.95 -8.14 -4.49
C ASP A 175 22.32 -7.39 -5.76
N ARG A 176 22.51 -8.12 -6.87
CA ARG A 176 22.76 -7.54 -8.19
C ARG A 176 21.56 -6.73 -8.65
N LEU A 177 20.35 -7.27 -8.54
CA LEU A 177 19.11 -6.55 -8.87
C LEU A 177 18.97 -5.24 -8.07
N CYS A 178 19.23 -5.28 -6.76
CA CYS A 178 19.17 -4.12 -5.88
C CYS A 178 20.23 -3.05 -6.19
N ARG A 179 21.44 -3.49 -6.59
CA ARG A 179 22.59 -2.64 -6.96
C ARG A 179 22.41 -1.97 -8.32
N ASP A 180 21.95 -2.73 -9.30
CA ASP A 180 21.84 -2.32 -10.70
C ASP A 180 20.54 -1.56 -10.98
N ARG A 181 19.49 -1.78 -10.18
CA ARG A 181 18.30 -0.92 -10.20
C ARG A 181 18.69 0.51 -9.86
N ARG A 182 18.40 1.44 -10.78
CA ARG A 182 18.64 2.90 -10.64
C ARG A 182 17.41 3.69 -11.09
N SER A 183 17.29 4.93 -10.62
CA SER A 183 16.24 5.85 -11.07
C SER A 183 16.60 6.44 -12.45
N VAL A 184 16.05 5.86 -13.50
CA VAL A 184 16.31 6.23 -14.91
C VAL A 184 15.45 7.44 -15.31
N ARG A 185 16.02 8.36 -16.09
CA ARG A 185 15.33 9.59 -16.58
C ARG A 185 15.54 9.83 -18.08
N SER A 186 16.04 8.83 -18.80
CA SER A 186 16.14 8.81 -20.25
C SER A 186 15.55 7.48 -20.72
N TYR A 187 14.50 7.57 -21.54
CA TYR A 187 13.68 6.44 -21.94
C TYR A 187 13.62 6.36 -23.47
N SER A 188 13.57 5.15 -24.02
CA SER A 188 13.31 4.97 -25.46
C SER A 188 11.83 5.20 -25.77
N SER A 189 11.51 5.38 -27.05
CA SER A 189 10.13 5.42 -27.56
C SER A 189 9.42 4.06 -27.55
N THR A 190 10.09 2.97 -27.14
CA THR A 190 9.53 1.62 -27.11
C THR A 190 8.39 1.54 -26.10
N ALA A 191 7.19 1.17 -26.57
CA ALA A 191 6.03 1.00 -25.71
C ALA A 191 6.22 -0.19 -24.75
N VAL A 192 5.84 -0.02 -23.47
CA VAL A 192 5.84 -1.10 -22.48
C VAL A 192 4.72 -2.11 -22.82
N PRO A 193 5.02 -3.42 -22.95
CA PRO A 193 4.00 -4.45 -23.13
C PRO A 193 3.12 -4.59 -21.88
N LEU A 194 1.80 -4.61 -22.05
CA LEU A 194 0.86 -4.75 -20.94
C LEU A 194 1.02 -6.07 -20.17
N PRO A 195 1.24 -7.25 -20.80
CA PRO A 195 1.47 -8.50 -20.07
C PRO A 195 2.68 -8.43 -19.12
N LEU A 196 3.79 -7.83 -19.59
CA LEU A 196 5.01 -7.68 -18.80
C LEU A 196 4.79 -6.79 -17.56
N LEU A 197 3.94 -5.77 -17.69
CA LEU A 197 3.51 -4.92 -16.58
C LEU A 197 2.57 -5.68 -15.62
N GLN A 198 1.62 -6.46 -16.14
CA GLN A 198 0.71 -7.28 -15.33
C GLN A 198 1.47 -8.33 -14.50
N GLU A 199 2.47 -8.99 -15.09
CA GLU A 199 3.36 -9.90 -14.36
C GLU A 199 4.17 -9.20 -13.26
N ALA A 200 4.68 -7.99 -13.53
CA ALA A 200 5.41 -7.21 -12.54
C ALA A 200 4.51 -6.79 -11.37
N ILE A 201 3.26 -6.40 -11.64
CA ILE A 201 2.24 -6.09 -10.64
C ILE A 201 1.84 -7.33 -9.85
N ALA A 202 1.62 -8.47 -10.50
CA ALA A 202 1.32 -9.75 -9.83
C ALA A 202 2.49 -10.21 -8.93
N THR A 203 3.73 -9.95 -9.34
CA THR A 203 4.92 -10.18 -8.49
C THR A 203 4.91 -9.25 -7.27
N ALA A 204 4.55 -7.97 -7.45
CA ALA A 204 4.47 -6.99 -6.38
C ALA A 204 3.32 -7.24 -5.39
N GLN A 205 2.24 -7.89 -5.83
CA GLN A 205 1.11 -8.30 -4.99
C GLN A 205 1.51 -9.29 -3.87
N LEU A 206 2.66 -9.96 -4.02
CA LEU A 206 3.24 -10.83 -2.99
C LEU A 206 3.90 -10.05 -1.84
N SER A 207 3.96 -8.71 -1.90
CA SER A 207 4.43 -7.89 -0.78
C SER A 207 3.55 -8.09 0.46
N PRO A 208 4.14 -8.17 1.66
CA PRO A 208 3.37 -8.18 2.89
C PRO A 208 2.60 -6.87 3.05
N SER A 209 1.43 -6.97 3.67
CA SER A 209 0.60 -5.83 4.07
C SER A 209 0.05 -6.05 5.47
N ALA A 210 -0.35 -4.97 6.15
CA ALA A 210 -0.90 -5.03 7.50
C ALA A 210 -2.11 -5.99 7.57
N CYS A 211 -1.92 -7.12 8.27
CA CYS A 211 -2.84 -8.26 8.33
C CYS A 211 -3.33 -8.80 6.96
N ASN A 212 -2.45 -8.81 5.95
CA ASN A 212 -2.72 -9.31 4.60
C ASN A 212 -3.89 -8.62 3.86
N ARG A 213 -4.24 -7.39 4.25
CA ARG A 213 -5.41 -6.67 3.71
C ARG A 213 -5.23 -6.16 2.27
N GLN A 214 -4.01 -6.19 1.74
CA GLN A 214 -3.70 -5.93 0.32
C GLN A 214 -4.34 -4.63 -0.21
N PRO A 215 -4.12 -3.48 0.46
CA PRO A 215 -4.78 -2.22 0.13
C PRO A 215 -4.33 -1.64 -1.22
N CYS A 216 -3.21 -2.10 -1.76
CA CYS A 216 -2.54 -1.49 -2.90
C CYS A 216 -3.38 -1.54 -4.18
N ARG A 217 -3.35 -0.45 -4.94
CA ARG A 217 -3.96 -0.29 -6.27
C ARG A 217 -2.93 0.31 -7.22
N VAL A 218 -2.99 -0.06 -8.49
CA VAL A 218 -2.10 0.47 -9.54
C VAL A 218 -2.95 0.97 -10.70
N HIS A 219 -2.99 2.29 -10.88
CA HIS A 219 -3.63 2.92 -12.02
C HIS A 219 -2.61 3.10 -13.14
N VAL A 220 -2.94 2.62 -14.34
CA VAL A 220 -1.99 2.50 -15.47
C VAL A 220 -2.35 3.50 -16.57
N TYR A 221 -1.54 4.55 -16.71
CA TYR A 221 -1.74 5.60 -17.70
C TYR A 221 -0.80 5.37 -18.90
N ARG A 222 -1.38 5.35 -20.11
CA ARG A 222 -0.68 5.13 -21.38
C ARG A 222 -1.02 6.18 -22.45
N ASP A 223 -2.08 6.96 -22.26
CA ASP A 223 -2.37 8.10 -23.13
C ASP A 223 -1.42 9.27 -22.82
N ALA A 224 -0.83 9.85 -23.87
CA ALA A 224 0.17 10.90 -23.73
C ALA A 224 -0.40 12.22 -23.18
N ALA A 225 -1.67 12.54 -23.47
CA ALA A 225 -2.29 13.75 -22.96
C ALA A 225 -2.64 13.60 -21.47
N GLN A 226 -3.18 12.45 -21.06
CA GLN A 226 -3.49 12.14 -19.66
C GLN A 226 -2.21 12.02 -18.82
N ILE A 227 -1.15 11.36 -19.31
CA ILE A 227 0.17 11.34 -18.67
C ILE A 227 0.67 12.77 -18.45
N LYS A 228 0.62 13.64 -19.49
CA LYS A 228 1.04 15.04 -19.39
C LYS A 228 0.22 15.83 -18.36
N GLN A 229 -1.09 15.62 -18.31
CA GLN A 229 -1.97 16.25 -17.30
C GLN A 229 -1.62 15.81 -15.89
N MET A 230 -1.40 14.51 -15.65
CA MET A 230 -1.04 13.97 -14.34
C MET A 230 0.35 14.43 -13.89
N LEU A 231 1.34 14.41 -14.78
CA LEU A 231 2.70 14.89 -14.49
C LEU A 231 2.75 16.40 -14.20
N SER A 232 1.80 17.20 -14.69
CA SER A 232 1.73 18.64 -14.38
C SER A 232 1.43 18.93 -12.90
N LEU A 233 0.85 17.95 -12.18
CA LEU A 233 0.57 18.03 -10.74
C LEU A 233 1.73 17.48 -9.88
N GLN A 234 2.68 16.77 -10.51
CA GLN A 234 3.76 16.05 -9.85
C GLN A 234 5.05 16.87 -9.83
N ASN A 235 5.72 16.95 -8.67
CA ASN A 235 7.02 17.63 -8.54
C ASN A 235 8.20 16.68 -8.72
N GLY A 236 9.03 16.88 -9.75
CA GLY A 236 10.30 16.14 -9.93
C GLY A 236 10.42 15.31 -11.21
N ASN A 237 9.43 15.34 -12.10
CA ASN A 237 9.54 14.83 -13.47
C ASN A 237 10.17 15.85 -14.46
N SER A 238 10.43 17.08 -14.01
CA SER A 238 10.98 18.17 -14.83
C SER A 238 12.25 17.74 -15.57
N GLY A 239 12.30 18.02 -16.87
CA GLY A 239 13.40 17.64 -17.76
C GLY A 239 13.22 16.30 -18.49
N PHE A 240 12.36 15.39 -18.01
CA PHE A 240 12.18 14.07 -18.66
C PHE A 240 10.74 13.56 -18.75
N GLY A 241 9.77 14.17 -18.06
CA GLY A 241 8.37 13.70 -18.06
C GLY A 241 7.73 13.59 -19.46
N HIS A 242 8.22 14.36 -20.43
CA HIS A 242 7.80 14.31 -21.83
C HIS A 242 8.27 13.07 -22.60
N LEU A 243 9.20 12.28 -22.04
CA LEU A 243 9.70 11.02 -22.61
C LEU A 243 8.89 9.80 -22.16
N LEU A 244 7.91 9.97 -21.26
CA LEU A 244 7.20 8.85 -20.62
C LEU A 244 6.04 8.35 -21.49
N SER A 245 6.15 7.08 -21.93
CA SER A 245 5.09 6.34 -22.61
C SER A 245 4.21 5.51 -21.65
N THR A 246 4.58 5.41 -20.38
CA THR A 246 3.78 4.76 -19.33
C THR A 246 4.04 5.41 -17.97
N LEU A 247 2.96 5.76 -17.28
CA LEU A 247 2.97 6.26 -15.91
C LEU A 247 2.09 5.36 -15.06
N LEU A 248 2.61 4.89 -13.93
CA LEU A 248 1.82 4.19 -12.93
C LEU A 248 1.53 5.15 -11.77
N VAL A 249 0.32 5.13 -11.24
CA VAL A 249 -0.01 5.78 -9.97
C VAL A 249 -0.31 4.67 -8.96
N ILE A 250 0.53 4.58 -7.94
CA ILE A 250 0.42 3.59 -6.87
C ILE A 250 -0.39 4.23 -5.74
N CYS A 251 -1.52 3.61 -5.40
CA CYS A 251 -2.43 4.04 -4.36
C CYS A 251 -2.61 2.93 -3.30
N ALA A 252 -3.14 3.30 -2.14
CA ALA A 252 -3.68 2.37 -1.15
C ALA A 252 -5.14 2.72 -0.84
N ASP A 253 -6.04 1.75 -0.93
CA ASP A 253 -7.47 1.91 -0.64
C ASP A 253 -7.68 2.18 0.86
N SER A 254 -8.02 3.41 1.23
CA SER A 254 -8.19 3.82 2.63
C SER A 254 -9.29 3.05 3.37
N ARG A 255 -10.19 2.34 2.65
CA ARG A 255 -11.25 1.52 3.26
C ARG A 255 -10.71 0.20 3.83
N SER A 256 -9.50 -0.18 3.49
CA SER A 256 -8.83 -1.36 4.05
C SER A 256 -8.30 -1.16 5.48
N PHE A 257 -8.58 -0.03 6.12
CA PHE A 257 -8.12 0.31 7.46
C PHE A 257 -9.29 0.60 8.40
N PHE A 258 -9.19 0.14 9.65
CA PHE A 258 -10.33 0.09 10.56
C PHE A 258 -10.55 1.37 11.37
N ASP A 259 -9.48 2.14 11.66
CA ASP A 259 -9.57 3.48 12.26
C ASP A 259 -8.32 4.36 12.00
N ALA A 260 -8.31 5.56 12.57
CA ALA A 260 -7.25 6.57 12.40
C ALA A 260 -5.92 6.24 13.13
N SER A 261 -5.85 5.19 13.95
CA SER A 261 -4.58 4.69 14.49
C SER A 261 -3.67 4.21 13.35
N GLU A 262 -4.27 3.63 12.30
CA GLU A 262 -3.61 3.07 11.12
C GLU A 262 -3.24 4.10 10.04
N ARG A 263 -3.36 5.42 10.30
CA ARG A 263 -3.14 6.50 9.30
C ARG A 263 -1.82 6.47 8.54
N HIS A 264 -0.81 5.73 9.03
CA HIS A 264 0.49 5.56 8.37
C HIS A 264 0.59 4.26 7.55
N GLU A 265 -0.24 3.26 7.84
CA GLU A 265 -0.24 1.95 7.16
C GLU A 265 -0.45 2.06 5.63
N PRO A 266 -1.30 2.96 5.08
CA PRO A 266 -1.36 3.20 3.63
C PRO A 266 0.01 3.44 2.99
N HIS A 267 0.88 4.20 3.67
CA HIS A 267 2.23 4.52 3.19
C HIS A 267 3.25 3.40 3.45
N VAL A 268 3.08 2.60 4.50
CA VAL A 268 3.92 1.42 4.78
C VAL A 268 3.64 0.32 3.75
N ASP A 269 2.38 -0.13 3.66
CA ASP A 269 1.94 -1.16 2.71
C ASP A 269 2.22 -0.75 1.27
N GLY A 270 1.86 0.49 0.91
CA GLY A 270 2.13 1.05 -0.41
C GLY A 270 3.63 1.18 -0.74
N GLY A 271 4.46 1.47 0.26
CA GLY A 271 5.92 1.53 0.10
C GLY A 271 6.55 0.15 -0.12
N LEU A 272 6.09 -0.86 0.63
CA LEU A 272 6.49 -2.27 0.48
C LEU A 272 6.09 -2.80 -0.90
N PHE A 273 4.85 -2.55 -1.34
CA PHE A 273 4.39 -2.90 -2.67
C PHE A 273 5.19 -2.18 -3.77
N ALA A 274 5.40 -0.86 -3.64
CA ALA A 274 6.15 -0.09 -4.63
C ALA A 274 7.59 -0.58 -4.79
N MET A 275 8.29 -0.94 -3.71
CA MET A 275 9.65 -1.46 -3.80
C MET A 275 9.71 -2.81 -4.52
N SER A 276 8.78 -3.73 -4.22
CA SER A 276 8.67 -5.00 -4.94
C SER A 276 8.35 -4.80 -6.42
N LEU A 277 7.43 -3.87 -6.76
CA LEU A 277 7.12 -3.52 -8.15
C LEU A 277 8.35 -2.98 -8.89
N ILE A 278 9.11 -2.08 -8.25
CA ILE A 278 10.34 -1.50 -8.82
C ILE A 278 11.38 -2.58 -9.14
N LEU A 279 11.55 -3.58 -8.26
CA LEU A 279 12.45 -4.71 -8.50
C LEU A 279 11.89 -5.68 -9.54
N ALA A 280 10.58 -5.94 -9.53
CA ALA A 280 9.91 -6.81 -10.50
C ALA A 280 9.92 -6.25 -11.94
N LEU A 281 9.89 -4.92 -12.08
CA LEU A 281 10.12 -4.20 -13.34
C LEU A 281 11.58 -4.33 -13.79
N GLN A 282 12.55 -4.07 -12.91
CA GLN A 282 13.97 -4.19 -13.22
C GLN A 282 14.33 -5.62 -13.68
N ALA A 283 13.79 -6.65 -13.01
CA ALA A 283 14.00 -8.05 -13.35
C ALA A 283 13.44 -8.43 -14.73
N ARG A 284 12.52 -7.62 -15.26
CA ARG A 284 11.89 -7.76 -16.58
C ARG A 284 12.48 -6.79 -17.63
N GLY A 285 13.63 -6.17 -17.33
CA GLY A 285 14.30 -5.23 -18.23
C GLY A 285 13.62 -3.86 -18.36
N LEU A 286 12.62 -3.56 -17.52
CA LEU A 286 11.96 -2.26 -17.48
C LEU A 286 12.64 -1.35 -16.46
N ALA A 287 12.95 -0.13 -16.90
CA ALA A 287 13.51 0.91 -16.06
C ALA A 287 12.40 1.73 -15.38
N SER A 288 12.69 2.25 -14.19
CA SER A 288 11.73 3.06 -13.45
C SER A 288 12.33 4.26 -12.71
N CYS A 289 11.49 5.25 -12.40
CA CYS A 289 11.84 6.35 -11.51
C CYS A 289 10.67 6.73 -10.61
N CYS A 290 10.89 6.63 -9.30
CA CYS A 290 9.93 7.07 -8.29
C CYS A 290 9.71 8.59 -8.41
N LEU A 291 8.45 8.98 -8.46
CA LEU A 291 7.97 10.35 -8.53
C LEU A 291 7.11 10.57 -7.27
N ASN A 292 7.80 10.85 -6.15
CA ASN A 292 7.21 10.90 -4.82
C ASN A 292 6.02 11.88 -4.72
N TRP A 293 4.98 11.50 -3.98
CA TRP A 293 3.73 12.25 -3.88
C TRP A 293 3.62 13.03 -2.56
N CYS A 294 4.32 14.18 -2.50
CA CYS A 294 4.24 15.12 -1.38
C CYS A 294 3.68 16.47 -1.85
N VAL A 295 2.48 16.43 -2.43
CA VAL A 295 1.79 17.61 -2.97
C VAL A 295 0.94 18.30 -1.90
N ALA A 296 0.26 19.39 -2.25
CA ALA A 296 -0.73 20.02 -1.37
C ALA A 296 -2.10 19.33 -1.52
N PRO A 297 -2.92 19.24 -0.46
CA PRO A 297 -4.30 18.72 -0.53
C PRO A 297 -5.15 19.15 -1.72
N GLU A 298 -5.02 20.40 -2.21
CA GLU A 298 -5.76 20.87 -3.39
C GLU A 298 -5.26 20.23 -4.69
N VAL A 299 -3.95 19.98 -4.77
CA VAL A 299 -3.28 19.29 -5.90
C VAL A 299 -3.52 17.78 -5.84
N ASP A 300 -3.63 17.21 -4.63
CA ASP A 300 -4.07 15.82 -4.42
C ASP A 300 -5.50 15.64 -4.95
N ALA A 301 -6.45 16.48 -4.51
CA ALA A 301 -7.82 16.46 -5.00
C ALA A 301 -7.91 16.66 -6.53
N GLU A 302 -7.13 17.58 -7.10
CA GLU A 302 -7.05 17.77 -8.55
C GLU A 302 -6.50 16.54 -9.29
N ALA A 303 -5.56 15.80 -8.70
CA ALA A 303 -5.07 14.54 -9.26
C ALA A 303 -6.12 13.43 -9.24
N HIS A 304 -6.99 13.39 -8.23
CA HIS A 304 -8.11 12.43 -8.22
C HIS A 304 -9.10 12.73 -9.33
N VAL A 305 -9.43 14.01 -9.56
CA VAL A 305 -10.33 14.43 -10.65
C VAL A 305 -9.72 14.17 -12.03
N ARG A 306 -8.46 14.54 -12.27
CA ARG A 306 -7.81 14.38 -13.59
C ARG A 306 -7.36 12.95 -13.89
N GLY A 307 -7.08 12.16 -12.85
CA GLY A 307 -6.71 10.75 -12.96
C GLY A 307 -7.89 9.79 -12.88
N GLU A 308 -9.11 10.29 -12.65
CA GLU A 308 -10.29 9.45 -12.40
C GLU A 308 -10.08 8.49 -11.20
N LEU A 309 -9.25 8.91 -10.23
CA LEU A 309 -8.93 8.11 -9.04
C LEU A 309 -10.11 8.17 -8.04
N PRO A 310 -10.53 7.04 -7.46
CA PRO A 310 -11.55 7.05 -6.40
C PRO A 310 -11.09 7.87 -5.19
N GLU A 311 -11.99 8.65 -4.56
CA GLU A 311 -11.62 9.50 -3.41
C GLU A 311 -11.03 8.75 -2.19
N HIS A 312 -11.27 7.44 -2.09
CA HIS A 312 -10.71 6.58 -1.05
C HIS A 312 -9.29 6.10 -1.35
N ASP A 313 -8.78 6.24 -2.57
CA ASP A 313 -7.41 5.86 -2.88
C ASP A 313 -6.45 6.92 -2.34
N GLN A 314 -5.50 6.52 -1.49
CA GLN A 314 -4.44 7.39 -1.00
C GLN A 314 -3.23 7.23 -1.92
N VAL A 315 -2.91 8.26 -2.70
CA VAL A 315 -1.76 8.24 -3.61
C VAL A 315 -0.47 8.14 -2.82
N ILE A 316 0.32 7.10 -3.09
CA ILE A 316 1.58 6.79 -2.43
C ILE A 316 2.75 7.38 -3.20
N MET A 317 2.81 7.07 -4.50
CA MET A 317 3.75 7.69 -5.42
C MET A 317 3.28 7.52 -6.86
N TYR A 318 3.78 8.39 -7.74
CA TYR A 318 3.81 8.11 -9.16
C TYR A 318 5.08 7.30 -9.46
N LEU A 319 5.03 6.44 -10.47
CA LEU A 319 6.18 5.68 -10.95
C LEU A 319 6.26 5.81 -12.47
N ALA A 320 7.29 6.51 -12.94
CA ALA A 320 7.64 6.58 -14.35
C ALA A 320 8.21 5.23 -14.79
N VAL A 321 7.70 4.63 -15.86
CA VAL A 321 8.11 3.29 -16.35
C VAL A 321 8.33 3.31 -17.85
N GLY A 322 9.38 2.63 -18.31
CA GLY A 322 9.71 2.49 -19.73
C GLY A 322 10.99 1.68 -19.92
N TYR A 323 11.39 1.47 -21.17
CA TYR A 323 12.74 0.97 -21.46
C TYR A 323 13.74 2.11 -21.33
N ALA A 324 14.90 1.85 -20.72
CA ALA A 324 15.98 2.83 -20.69
C ALA A 324 16.50 3.10 -22.12
N SER A 325 16.84 4.35 -22.41
CA SER A 325 17.58 4.66 -23.64
C SER A 325 18.97 3.97 -23.62
N PRO A 326 19.54 3.52 -24.76
CA PRO A 326 20.85 2.86 -24.79
C PRO A 326 22.01 3.70 -24.19
N ASP A 327 21.87 5.02 -24.20
CA ASP A 327 22.79 6.02 -23.66
C ASP A 327 22.40 6.54 -22.25
N ALA A 328 21.42 5.91 -21.58
CA ALA A 328 20.87 6.41 -20.33
C ALA A 328 21.89 6.44 -19.16
N LEU A 329 22.27 7.65 -18.75
CA LEU A 329 23.12 7.88 -17.59
C LEU A 329 22.33 7.92 -16.27
N VAL A 330 22.93 7.42 -15.18
CA VAL A 330 22.29 7.29 -13.86
C VAL A 330 23.23 7.62 -12.69
N PRO A 331 22.78 8.37 -11.65
CA PRO A 331 23.49 8.53 -10.38
C PRO A 331 24.77 9.39 -10.45
N ARG A 332 25.90 9.05 -9.80
CA ARG A 332 26.26 7.76 -9.13
C ARG A 332 25.71 7.58 -7.70
N SER A 333 25.46 8.64 -6.92
CA SER A 333 24.91 8.68 -5.53
C SER A 333 25.37 7.57 -4.56
N ALA A 334 26.35 7.88 -3.71
CA ALA A 334 26.83 7.01 -2.63
C ALA A 334 25.72 6.56 -1.65
N ARG A 335 25.99 5.50 -0.89
CA ARG A 335 25.22 5.13 0.31
C ARG A 335 26.00 5.56 1.55
N ARG A 336 25.27 5.72 2.67
CA ARG A 336 25.89 5.86 3.98
C ARG A 336 26.51 4.53 4.40
N ASP A 337 27.51 4.59 5.27
CA ASP A 337 28.09 3.41 5.89
C ASP A 337 27.06 2.67 6.78
N VAL A 338 27.16 1.34 6.87
CA VAL A 338 26.22 0.50 7.62
C VAL A 338 26.23 0.84 9.11
N GLY A 339 27.40 1.12 9.70
CA GLY A 339 27.53 1.52 11.10
C GLY A 339 26.88 2.87 11.44
N SER A 340 26.56 3.69 10.42
CA SER A 340 25.82 4.95 10.61
C SER A 340 24.29 4.81 10.56
N ILE A 341 23.78 3.62 10.22
CA ILE A 341 22.35 3.31 10.13
C ILE A 341 21.91 2.12 10.98
N MET A 342 22.87 1.37 11.54
CA MET A 342 22.63 0.22 12.42
C MET A 342 23.22 0.50 13.80
N THR A 343 22.42 0.32 14.86
CA THR A 343 22.86 0.40 16.25
C THR A 343 22.52 -0.90 16.95
N ILE A 344 23.52 -1.54 17.55
CA ILE A 344 23.32 -2.76 18.35
C ILE A 344 23.15 -2.34 19.80
N HIS A 345 22.06 -2.79 20.43
CA HIS A 345 21.77 -2.53 21.84
C HIS A 345 21.92 -3.82 22.64
N GLY A 346 22.57 -3.77 23.80
CA GLY A 346 22.72 -4.94 24.69
C GLY A 346 23.71 -6.01 24.18
N ALA A 347 24.76 -5.57 23.47
CA ALA A 347 25.94 -6.38 23.17
C ALA A 347 26.87 -6.48 24.40
#